data_AF-A0A960UGG6-F1
#
_entry.id   AF-A0A960UGG6-F1
#
_cell.length_a   1.000
_cell.length_b   1.000
_cell.length_c   1.000
_cell.angle_alpha   90.00
_cell.angle_beta   90.00
_cell.angle_gamma   90.00
#
_symmetry.space_group_name_H-M   'P 1'
#
loop_
_entity.id
_entity.type
_entity.pdbx_description
1 polymer ?
#
loop_
_entity_poly.entity_id
_entity_poly.type
_entity_poly.pdbx_seq_one_letter_code
_entity_poly.pdbx_strand_id
1 'polypeptide(L)'
;MWQDVLRIVGLIGLDLGLVVCLLLVPLGVPGNFIMIGLALLAAWIGGFQSIGWLALVLMLAAAVLGEVVEALLGSAMARRFGASWWGVGGAFVGGIVGAMLGSAVIPLLGTLVGAFLGAAAGAVALEAWHARKVDQGALRAGWGAFLGKLLASLFKMSIGMGIAAWIVLRTH
;
A
#
# COMPACT_ATOMS: atom_id res chain seq x y z
N MET A 1 4.69 -38.00 11.26
CA MET A 1 6.02 -37.58 10.76
C MET A 1 5.94 -36.82 9.44
N TRP A 2 5.58 -37.44 8.29
CA TRP A 2 5.50 -36.72 7.01
C TRP A 2 4.44 -35.60 6.98
N GLN A 3 3.27 -35.83 7.58
CA GLN A 3 2.21 -34.81 7.69
C GLN A 3 2.64 -33.60 8.53
N ASP A 4 3.36 -33.84 9.62
CA ASP A 4 3.86 -32.79 10.52
C ASP A 4 4.91 -31.92 9.79
N VAL A 5 5.80 -32.55 9.04
CA VAL A 5 6.80 -31.85 8.22
C VAL A 5 6.13 -30.97 7.15
N LEU A 6 5.14 -31.50 6.44
CA LEU A 6 4.39 -30.74 5.42
C LEU A 6 3.65 -29.54 6.02
N ARG A 7 3.07 -29.71 7.22
CA ARG A 7 2.40 -28.62 7.94
C ARG A 7 3.39 -27.51 8.30
N ILE A 8 4.55 -27.85 8.88
CA ILE A 8 5.56 -26.86 9.27
C ILE A 8 6.07 -26.09 8.05
N VAL A 9 6.39 -26.79 6.96
CA VAL A 9 6.83 -26.17 5.71
C VAL A 9 5.76 -25.23 5.16
N GLY A 10 4.48 -25.65 5.19
CA GLY A 10 3.36 -24.81 4.77
C GLY A 10 3.20 -23.54 5.60
N LEU A 11 3.35 -23.62 6.93
CA LEU A 11 3.29 -22.46 7.83
C LEU A 11 4.45 -21.50 7.59
N ILE A 12 5.68 -22.01 7.43
CA ILE A 12 6.84 -21.17 7.10
C ILE A 12 6.62 -20.45 5.76
N GLY A 13 6.11 -21.16 4.75
CA GLY A 13 5.80 -20.58 3.45
C GLY A 13 4.72 -19.49 3.55
N LEU A 14 3.68 -19.72 4.35
CA LEU A 14 2.65 -18.72 4.63
C LEU A 14 3.26 -17.49 5.29
N ASP A 15 4.00 -17.65 6.38
CA ASP A 15 4.60 -16.55 7.15
C ASP A 15 5.53 -15.69 6.29
N LEU A 16 6.38 -16.33 5.47
CA LEU A 16 7.22 -15.63 4.49
C LEU A 16 6.39 -14.86 3.46
N GLY A 17 5.31 -15.48 2.96
CA GLY A 17 4.37 -14.83 2.04
C GLY A 17 3.70 -13.60 2.66
N LEU A 18 3.30 -13.66 3.94
CA LEU A 18 2.73 -12.53 4.68
C LEU A 18 3.74 -11.39 4.81
N VAL A 19 5.00 -11.69 5.16
CA VAL A 19 6.08 -10.70 5.24
C VAL A 19 6.31 -10.02 3.89
N VAL A 20 6.36 -10.80 2.79
CA VAL A 20 6.48 -10.23 1.44
C VAL A 20 5.29 -9.31 1.14
N CYS A 21 4.06 -9.73 1.44
CA CYS A 21 2.87 -8.91 1.24
C CYS A 21 2.93 -7.58 2.02
N LEU A 22 3.43 -7.60 3.27
CA LEU A 22 3.63 -6.39 4.07
C LEU A 22 4.65 -5.44 3.44
N LEU A 23 5.76 -5.97 2.93
CA LEU A 23 6.79 -5.16 2.26
C LEU A 23 6.28 -4.53 0.95
N LEU A 24 5.30 -5.15 0.30
CA LEU A 24 4.67 -4.63 -0.91
C LEU A 24 3.74 -3.43 -0.66
N VAL A 25 3.13 -3.34 0.54
CA VAL A 25 2.17 -2.27 0.88
C VAL A 25 2.72 -0.85 0.66
N PRO A 26 3.89 -0.46 1.21
CA PRO A 26 4.41 0.89 1.04
C PRO A 26 4.90 1.18 -0.39
N LEU A 27 5.08 0.14 -1.21
CA LEU A 27 5.43 0.27 -2.63
C LEU A 27 4.23 0.67 -3.51
N GLY A 28 3.03 0.82 -2.91
CA GLY A 28 1.80 1.09 -3.64
C GLY A 28 1.21 -0.14 -4.35
N VAL A 29 1.77 -1.33 -4.09
CA VAL A 29 1.19 -2.59 -4.55
C VAL A 29 0.05 -2.98 -3.59
N PRO A 30 -1.05 -3.56 -4.08
CA PRO A 30 -2.18 -4.02 -3.25
C PRO A 30 -1.84 -5.25 -2.39
N GLY A 31 -0.77 -5.18 -1.58
CA GLY A 31 -0.23 -6.28 -0.78
C GLY A 31 -1.23 -6.87 0.21
N ASN A 32 -2.12 -6.05 0.78
CA ASN A 32 -3.18 -6.53 1.69
C ASN A 32 -4.17 -7.47 0.97
N PHE A 33 -4.46 -7.26 -0.31
CA PHE A 33 -5.34 -8.17 -1.07
C PHE A 33 -4.65 -9.48 -1.40
N ILE A 34 -3.36 -9.44 -1.75
CA ILE A 34 -2.56 -10.64 -1.98
C ILE A 34 -2.49 -11.47 -0.69
N MET A 35 -2.32 -10.80 0.45
CA MET A 35 -2.34 -11.40 1.79
C MET A 35 -3.66 -12.12 2.08
N ILE A 36 -4.80 -11.53 1.72
CA ILE A 36 -6.12 -12.18 1.85
C ILE A 36 -6.21 -13.41 0.95
N GLY A 37 -5.62 -13.39 -0.25
CA GLY A 37 -5.50 -14.56 -1.12
C GLY A 37 -4.73 -15.70 -0.48
N LEU A 38 -3.61 -15.41 0.18
CA LEU A 38 -2.85 -16.39 0.96
C LEU A 38 -3.67 -16.92 2.15
N ALA A 39 -4.38 -16.04 2.85
CA ALA A 39 -5.26 -16.42 3.95
C ALA A 39 -6.40 -17.34 3.48
N LEU A 40 -6.99 -17.06 2.32
CA LEU A 40 -8.03 -17.90 1.71
C LEU A 40 -7.48 -19.27 1.32
N LEU A 41 -6.28 -19.33 0.74
CA LEU A 41 -5.62 -20.60 0.42
C LEU A 41 -5.37 -21.43 1.68
N ALA A 42 -4.85 -20.81 2.74
CA ALA A 42 -4.64 -21.45 4.04
C ALA A 42 -5.97 -21.92 4.67
N ALA A 43 -7.02 -21.09 4.58
CA ALA A 43 -8.36 -21.42 5.04
C ALA A 43 -8.91 -22.65 4.30
N TRP A 44 -8.77 -22.69 2.97
CA TRP A 44 -9.27 -23.77 2.14
C TRP A 44 -8.57 -25.10 2.44
N ILE A 45 -7.23 -25.09 2.56
CA ILE A 45 -6.45 -26.28 2.94
C ILE A 45 -6.82 -26.78 4.34
N GLY A 46 -7.04 -25.85 5.29
CA GLY A 46 -7.45 -26.16 6.66
C GLY A 46 -8.95 -26.43 6.84
N GLY A 47 -9.73 -26.52 5.76
CA GLY A 47 -11.18 -26.77 5.83
C GLY A 47 -11.97 -25.69 6.58
N PHE A 48 -11.48 -24.45 6.58
CA PHE A 48 -12.06 -23.28 7.25
C PHE A 48 -12.20 -23.40 8.79
N GLN A 49 -11.46 -24.32 9.42
CA GLN A 49 -11.50 -24.50 10.88
C GLN A 49 -10.76 -23.38 11.63
N SER A 50 -9.56 -23.02 11.13
CA SER A 50 -8.77 -21.92 11.69
C SER A 50 -9.28 -20.58 11.19
N ILE A 51 -9.34 -20.39 9.86
CA ILE A 51 -9.74 -19.14 9.23
C ILE A 51 -11.13 -19.32 8.63
N GLY A 52 -12.14 -18.72 9.27
CA GLY A 52 -13.53 -18.78 8.79
C GLY A 52 -13.87 -17.70 7.76
N TRP A 53 -15.00 -17.87 7.07
CA TRP A 53 -15.51 -16.91 6.09
C TRP A 53 -15.70 -15.51 6.63
N LEU A 54 -16.20 -15.38 7.87
CA LEU A 54 -16.36 -14.08 8.51
C LEU A 54 -15.03 -13.33 8.64
N ALA A 55 -13.95 -14.02 9.01
CA ALA A 55 -12.62 -13.41 9.12
C ALA A 55 -12.14 -12.90 7.75
N LEU A 56 -12.29 -13.70 6.69
CA LEU A 56 -11.92 -13.31 5.33
C LEU A 56 -12.69 -12.07 4.85
N VAL A 57 -13.99 -12.00 5.12
CA VAL A 57 -14.82 -10.84 4.78
C VAL A 57 -14.39 -9.60 5.56
N LEU A 58 -14.10 -9.73 6.86
CA LEU A 58 -13.61 -8.63 7.68
C LEU A 58 -12.23 -8.13 7.24
N MET A 59 -11.32 -9.04 6.89
CA MET A 59 -10.01 -8.68 6.32
C MET A 59 -10.16 -7.95 4.99
N LEU A 60 -11.05 -8.44 4.11
CA LEU A 60 -11.35 -7.79 2.84
C LEU A 60 -11.91 -6.38 3.05
N ALA A 61 -12.87 -6.23 3.97
CA ALA A 61 -13.40 -4.92 4.33
C ALA A 61 -12.31 -3.98 4.86
N ALA A 62 -11.41 -4.48 5.71
CA ALA A 62 -10.28 -3.70 6.21
C ALA A 62 -9.29 -3.31 5.09
N ALA A 63 -8.97 -4.22 4.17
CA ALA A 63 -8.10 -3.94 3.04
C ALA A 63 -8.70 -2.88 2.11
N VAL A 64 -10.00 -2.98 1.80
CA VAL A 64 -10.74 -1.98 1.02
C VAL A 64 -10.73 -0.63 1.73
N LEU A 65 -10.95 -0.61 3.05
CA LEU A 65 -10.87 0.62 3.85
C LEU A 65 -9.47 1.25 3.77
N GLY A 66 -8.41 0.44 3.76
CA GLY A 66 -7.04 0.91 3.53
C GLY A 66 -6.85 1.62 2.20
N GLU A 67 -7.37 1.06 1.09
CA GLU A 67 -7.32 1.71 -0.23
C GLU A 67 -8.12 3.01 -0.28
N VAL A 68 -9.32 3.01 0.32
CA VAL A 68 -10.16 4.20 0.38
C VAL A 68 -9.44 5.30 1.18
N VAL A 69 -8.85 4.97 2.32
CA VAL A 69 -8.09 5.93 3.12
C VAL A 69 -6.84 6.41 2.37
N GLU A 70 -6.18 5.56 1.58
CA GLU A 70 -5.06 5.99 0.73
C GLU A 70 -5.49 7.03 -0.31
N ALA A 71 -6.57 6.77 -1.04
CA ALA A 71 -7.10 7.71 -2.01
C ALA A 71 -7.57 9.03 -1.35
N LEU A 72 -8.23 8.93 -0.20
CA LEU A 72 -8.74 10.09 0.54
C LEU A 72 -7.61 10.91 1.15
N LEU A 73 -6.62 10.30 1.82
CA LEU A 73 -5.50 11.04 2.42
C LEU A 73 -4.58 11.64 1.36
N GLY A 74 -4.30 10.92 0.27
CA GLY A 74 -3.51 11.43 -0.85
C GLY A 74 -4.13 12.69 -1.46
N SER A 75 -5.43 12.65 -1.74
CA SER A 75 -6.16 13.80 -2.29
C SER A 75 -6.40 14.90 -1.25
N ALA A 76 -6.85 14.58 -0.04
CA ALA A 76 -7.17 15.55 0.99
C ALA A 76 -5.93 16.31 1.49
N MET A 77 -4.80 15.62 1.69
CA MET A 77 -3.56 16.29 2.10
C MET A 77 -3.00 17.15 0.98
N ALA A 78 -2.96 16.67 -0.27
CA ALA A 78 -2.56 17.52 -1.39
C ALA A 78 -3.41 18.81 -1.44
N ARG A 79 -4.75 18.67 -1.35
CA ARG A 79 -5.67 19.81 -1.38
C ARG A 79 -5.55 20.73 -0.16
N ARG A 80 -5.30 20.17 1.03
CA ARG A 80 -5.07 20.96 2.27
C ARG A 80 -3.85 21.87 2.16
N PHE A 81 -2.85 21.46 1.38
CA PHE A 81 -1.67 22.27 1.08
C PHE A 81 -1.83 23.15 -0.17
N GLY A 82 -3.05 23.31 -0.67
CA GLY A 82 -3.38 24.24 -1.76
C GLY A 82 -3.33 23.63 -3.16
N ALA A 83 -3.19 22.32 -3.31
CA ALA A 83 -3.24 21.69 -4.63
C ALA A 83 -4.63 21.83 -5.27
N SER A 84 -4.64 22.19 -6.55
CA SER A 84 -5.81 22.04 -7.42
C SER A 84 -6.03 20.56 -7.79
N TRP A 85 -7.09 20.27 -8.55
CA TRP A 85 -7.31 18.95 -9.13
C TRP A 85 -6.19 18.51 -10.08
N TRP A 86 -5.46 19.47 -10.68
CA TRP A 86 -4.28 19.18 -11.49
C TRP A 86 -3.12 18.67 -10.63
N GLY A 87 -2.85 19.29 -9.48
CA GLY A 87 -1.86 18.80 -8.53
C GLY A 87 -2.20 17.42 -7.97
N VAL A 88 -3.48 17.13 -7.69
CA VAL A 88 -3.92 15.80 -7.26
C VAL A 88 -3.71 14.75 -8.36
N GLY A 89 -4.12 15.05 -9.60
CA GLY A 89 -3.87 14.16 -10.74
C GLY A 89 -2.38 13.95 -11.00
N GLY A 90 -1.58 15.01 -10.80
CA GLY A 90 -0.13 15.00 -10.95
C GLY A 90 0.54 14.13 -9.89
N ALA A 91 0.06 14.18 -8.65
CA ALA A 91 0.53 13.30 -7.58
C ALA A 91 0.30 11.82 -7.93
N PHE A 92 -0.88 11.49 -8.47
CA PHE A 92 -1.22 10.13 -8.83
C PHE A 92 -0.33 9.61 -9.96
N VAL A 93 -0.28 10.33 -11.09
CA VAL A 93 0.51 9.94 -12.27
C VAL A 93 2.00 9.94 -11.94
N GLY A 94 2.48 11.01 -11.28
CA GLY A 94 3.87 11.14 -10.87
C GLY A 94 4.29 10.04 -9.89
N GLY A 95 3.41 9.62 -8.97
CA GLY A 95 3.69 8.51 -8.07
C GLY A 95 3.88 7.19 -8.81
N ILE A 96 3.04 6.90 -9.79
CA ILE A 96 3.17 5.69 -10.63
C ILE A 96 4.47 5.74 -11.44
N VAL A 97 4.68 6.83 -12.19
CA VAL A 97 5.87 6.98 -13.05
C VAL A 97 7.15 6.96 -12.22
N GLY A 98 7.16 7.66 -11.09
CA GLY A 98 8.30 7.68 -10.17
C GLY A 98 8.59 6.31 -9.57
N ALA A 99 7.55 5.55 -9.20
CA ALA A 99 7.72 4.16 -8.74
C ALA A 99 8.38 3.29 -9.81
N MET A 100 7.93 3.39 -11.06
CA MET A 100 8.48 2.62 -12.20
C MET A 100 9.93 3.00 -12.48
N LEU A 101 10.23 4.30 -12.58
CA LEU A 101 11.58 4.81 -12.84
C LEU A 101 12.54 4.46 -11.70
N GLY A 102 12.12 4.66 -10.45
CA GLY A 102 12.93 4.32 -9.29
C GLY A 102 13.20 2.81 -9.20
N SER A 103 12.19 1.99 -9.50
CA SER A 103 12.34 0.53 -9.53
C SER A 103 13.36 0.04 -10.56
N ALA A 104 13.53 0.77 -11.67
CA ALA A 104 14.53 0.45 -12.70
C ALA A 104 15.97 0.72 -12.25
N VAL A 105 16.17 1.61 -11.27
CA VAL A 105 17.50 1.93 -10.73
C VAL A 105 17.85 1.00 -9.57
N ILE A 106 16.99 0.92 -8.56
CA ILE A 106 17.16 0.06 -7.38
C ILE A 106 15.81 -0.61 -7.10
N PRO A 107 15.67 -1.94 -7.29
CA PRO A 107 14.44 -2.64 -6.97
C PRO A 107 14.02 -2.44 -5.50
N LEU A 108 12.70 -2.41 -5.25
CA LEU A 108 12.07 -2.21 -3.93
C LEU A 108 12.32 -0.82 -3.33
N LEU A 109 13.56 -0.47 -3.00
CA LEU A 109 13.90 0.82 -2.39
C LEU A 109 13.68 1.98 -3.36
N GLY A 110 14.10 1.82 -4.61
CA GLY A 110 13.84 2.81 -5.65
C GLY A 110 12.35 2.92 -5.98
N THR A 111 11.60 1.82 -5.94
CA THR A 111 10.13 1.86 -6.07
C THR A 111 9.50 2.71 -4.97
N LEU A 112 9.91 2.49 -3.71
CA LEU A 112 9.41 3.23 -2.56
C LEU A 112 9.72 4.72 -2.69
N VAL A 113 11.01 5.06 -2.80
CA VAL A 113 11.46 6.45 -2.87
C VAL A 113 10.88 7.14 -4.11
N GLY A 114 10.91 6.44 -5.25
CA GLY A 114 10.36 6.91 -6.51
C GLY A 114 8.86 7.17 -6.44
N ALA A 115 8.07 6.33 -5.77
CA ALA A 115 6.63 6.55 -5.65
C ALA A 115 6.30 7.82 -4.85
N PHE A 116 7.09 8.12 -3.82
CA PHE A 116 6.89 9.28 -2.96
C PHE A 116 7.41 10.57 -3.59
N LEU A 117 8.64 10.54 -4.10
CA LEU A 117 9.24 11.69 -4.79
C LEU A 117 8.54 11.99 -6.11
N GLY A 118 8.15 10.94 -6.84
CA GLY A 118 7.37 11.06 -8.06
C GLY A 118 6.00 11.69 -7.80
N ALA A 119 5.31 11.30 -6.73
CA ALA A 119 4.04 11.94 -6.36
C ALA A 119 4.23 13.42 -6.00
N ALA A 120 5.28 13.75 -5.24
CA ALA A 120 5.61 15.13 -4.92
C ALA A 120 5.92 15.95 -6.19
N ALA A 121 6.83 15.44 -7.03
CA ALA A 121 7.27 16.11 -8.25
C ALA A 121 6.14 16.24 -9.27
N GLY A 122 5.31 15.20 -9.45
CA GLY A 122 4.16 15.23 -10.35
C GLY A 122 3.10 16.23 -9.91
N ALA A 123 2.85 16.34 -8.61
CA ALA A 123 1.97 17.36 -8.06
C ALA A 123 2.51 18.78 -8.33
N VAL A 124 3.80 19.03 -8.05
CA VAL A 124 4.44 20.32 -8.35
C VAL A 124 4.35 20.63 -9.85
N ALA A 125 4.64 19.65 -10.71
CA ALA A 125 4.68 19.84 -12.15
C ALA A 125 3.31 20.21 -12.73
N LEU A 126 2.26 19.45 -12.42
CA LEU A 126 0.92 19.76 -12.93
C LEU A 126 0.30 20.99 -12.28
N GLU A 127 0.58 21.25 -11.01
CA GLU A 127 0.14 22.48 -10.36
C GLU A 127 0.82 23.72 -10.98
N ALA A 128 2.13 23.65 -11.21
CA ALA A 128 2.87 24.73 -11.85
C ALA A 128 2.45 24.94 -13.31
N TRP A 129 2.11 23.86 -14.03
CA TRP A 129 1.57 23.95 -15.37
C TRP A 129 0.19 24.63 -15.39
N HIS A 130 -0.68 24.27 -14.44
CA HIS A 130 -1.99 24.90 -14.29
C HIS A 130 -1.87 26.40 -13.93
N ALA A 131 -1.00 26.72 -12.97
CA ALA A 131 -0.77 28.09 -12.50
C ALA A 131 0.14 28.92 -13.44
N ARG A 132 0.75 28.30 -14.45
CA ARG A 132 1.78 28.86 -15.35
C ARG A 132 3.01 29.44 -14.65
N LYS A 133 3.31 29.00 -13.43
CA LYS A 133 4.46 29.42 -12.63
C LYS A 133 4.80 28.36 -11.59
N VAL A 134 6.09 28.22 -11.28
CA VAL A 134 6.55 27.46 -10.12
C VAL A 134 6.66 28.42 -8.95
N ASP A 135 5.65 28.44 -8.09
CA ASP A 135 5.64 29.28 -6.89
C ASP A 135 5.56 28.44 -5.61
N GLN A 136 5.50 29.12 -4.46
CA GLN A 136 5.38 28.45 -3.17
C GLN A 136 4.10 27.60 -3.05
N GLY A 137 3.04 27.92 -3.82
CA GLY A 137 1.82 27.13 -3.86
C GLY A 137 2.06 25.76 -4.50
N ALA A 138 2.74 25.72 -5.65
CA ALA A 138 3.10 24.47 -6.31
C ALA A 138 3.99 23.58 -5.43
N LEU A 139 4.99 24.15 -4.75
CA LEU A 139 5.86 23.42 -3.82
C LEU A 139 5.08 22.87 -2.61
N ARG A 140 4.15 23.65 -2.05
CA ARG A 140 3.26 23.19 -0.98
C ARG A 140 2.36 22.05 -1.45
N ALA A 141 1.81 22.11 -2.66
CA ALA A 141 1.05 21.01 -3.24
C ALA A 141 1.86 19.71 -3.31
N GLY A 142 3.13 19.79 -3.75
CA GLY A 142 4.08 18.67 -3.72
C GLY A 142 4.29 18.08 -2.32
N TRP A 143 4.49 18.94 -1.33
CA TRP A 143 4.65 18.52 0.06
C TRP A 143 3.39 17.86 0.62
N GLY A 144 2.21 18.40 0.28
CA GLY A 144 0.92 17.82 0.64
C GLY A 144 0.71 16.43 0.01
N ALA A 145 1.10 16.24 -1.25
CA ALA A 145 1.05 14.94 -1.92
C ALA A 145 1.99 13.92 -1.26
N PHE A 146 3.23 14.32 -0.94
CA PHE A 146 4.19 13.47 -0.23
C PHE A 146 3.66 13.04 1.14
N LEU A 147 3.20 13.98 1.96
CA LEU A 147 2.64 13.71 3.29
C LEU A 147 1.37 12.86 3.21
N GLY A 148 0.49 13.14 2.24
CA GLY A 148 -0.70 12.35 1.99
C GLY A 148 -0.37 10.88 1.74
N LYS A 149 0.60 10.62 0.85
CA LYS A 149 1.06 9.26 0.54
C LYS A 149 1.75 8.60 1.73
N LEU A 150 2.53 9.34 2.52
CA LEU A 150 3.16 8.82 3.73
C LEU A 150 2.15 8.38 4.78
N LEU A 151 1.21 9.25 5.13
CA LEU A 151 0.19 8.95 6.13
C LEU A 151 -0.74 7.82 5.67
N ALA A 152 -1.13 7.83 4.40
CA ALA A 152 -1.87 6.74 3.76
C ALA A 152 -1.14 5.40 3.87
N SER A 153 0.14 5.37 3.47
CA SER A 153 0.96 4.18 3.49
C SER A 153 1.11 3.62 4.91
N LEU A 154 1.34 4.47 5.92
CA LEU A 154 1.46 4.05 7.31
C LEU A 154 0.15 3.45 7.83
N PHE A 155 -0.98 4.07 7.53
CA PHE A 155 -2.29 3.56 7.92
C PHE A 155 -2.62 2.23 7.23
N LYS A 156 -2.34 2.11 5.93
CA LYS A 156 -2.57 0.86 5.19
C LYS A 156 -1.65 -0.27 5.66
N MET A 157 -0.42 0.08 6.06
CA MET A 157 0.55 -0.85 6.62
C MET A 157 0.14 -1.35 8.01
N SER A 158 -0.46 -0.51 8.86
CA SER A 158 -0.98 -0.96 10.17
C SER A 158 -2.16 -1.93 10.02
N ILE A 159 -3.03 -1.72 9.02
CA ILE A 159 -4.07 -2.70 8.65
C ILE A 159 -3.44 -4.02 8.22
N GLY A 160 -2.46 -3.98 7.32
CA GLY A 160 -1.73 -5.18 6.88
C GLY A 160 -1.10 -5.94 8.04
N MET A 161 -0.46 -5.23 8.98
CA MET A 161 0.11 -5.83 10.19
C MET A 161 -0.96 -6.50 11.05
N GLY A 162 -2.12 -5.87 11.23
CA GLY A 162 -3.24 -6.46 11.97
C GLY A 162 -3.76 -7.74 11.32
N ILE A 163 -3.91 -7.75 9.99
CA ILE A 163 -4.32 -8.95 9.23
C ILE A 163 -3.28 -10.05 9.38
N ALA A 164 -2.00 -9.76 9.13
CA ALA A 164 -0.91 -10.73 9.22
C ALA A 164 -0.80 -11.33 10.63
N ALA A 165 -0.83 -10.49 11.67
CA ALA A 165 -0.77 -10.94 13.05
C ALA A 165 -1.96 -11.86 13.40
N TRP A 166 -3.17 -11.50 12.96
CA TRP A 166 -4.34 -12.34 13.20
C TRP A 166 -4.22 -13.70 12.51
N ILE A 167 -3.71 -13.75 11.27
CA ILE A 167 -3.51 -15.01 10.54
C ILE A 167 -2.52 -15.90 11.30
N VAL A 168 -1.36 -15.35 11.67
CA VAL A 168 -0.32 -16.09 12.41
C VAL A 168 -0.88 -16.65 13.72
N LEU A 169 -1.59 -15.83 14.50
CA LEU A 169 -2.18 -16.26 15.78
C LEU A 169 -3.24 -17.37 15.65
N ARG A 170 -3.79 -17.57 14.45
CA ARG A 170 -4.87 -18.53 14.22
C ARG A 170 -4.39 -19.82 13.54
N THR A 171 -3.25 -19.79 12.86
CA THR A 171 -2.67 -20.93 12.15
C THR A 171 -1.63 -21.71 12.98
N HIS A 172 -1.03 -21.06 13.97
CA HIS A 172 -0.15 -21.66 14.97
C HIS A 172 -0.95 -22.10 16.21
#